data_AF-A0A0J1IK44-F1
#
_entry.id   AF-A0A0J1IK44-F1
#
_cell.length_a   1.000
_cell.length_b   1.000
_cell.length_c   1.000
_cell.angle_alpha   90.00
_cell.angle_beta   90.00
_cell.angle_gamma   90.00
#
_symmetry.space_group_name_H-M   'P 1'
#
loop_
_entity.id
_entity.type
_entity.pdbx_description
1 polymer ?
#
loop_
_entity_poly.entity_id
_entity_poly.type
_entity_poly.pdbx_seq_one_letter_code
_entity_poly.pdbx_strand_id
1 'polypeptide(L)'
;MFSIRQERLFSLEEILEMSPRESYPLLLDPLDITPLLRVVSKKAFLGAPTTLNYSAMIYSLFIRVIERIPTIKDLRKRLKNSLEFRFDCGFTMADAVPSESSYSKNQWFFCFGKNSK
;
A
#
# COMPACT_ATOMS: atom_id res chain seq x y z
N MET A 1 -9.24 7.07 33.78
CA MET A 1 -8.53 6.66 32.55
C MET A 1 -9.20 7.38 31.39
N PHE A 2 -8.65 8.50 30.94
CA PHE A 2 -9.28 9.30 29.88
C PHE A 2 -8.96 8.64 28.54
N SER A 3 -9.94 8.00 27.92
CA SER A 3 -9.84 7.67 26.49
C SER A 3 -10.03 8.98 25.73
N ILE A 4 -8.95 9.55 25.22
CA ILE A 4 -9.03 10.66 24.27
C ILE A 4 -9.65 10.08 23.00
N ARG A 5 -10.95 10.27 22.82
CA ARG A 5 -11.58 10.07 21.52
C ARG A 5 -11.22 11.31 20.72
N GLN A 6 -10.30 11.19 19.77
CA GLN A 6 -10.19 12.23 18.76
C GLN A 6 -11.54 12.30 18.05
N GLU A 7 -12.19 13.46 18.10
CA GLU A 7 -13.31 13.73 17.21
C GLU A 7 -12.76 13.61 15.79
N ARG A 8 -13.35 12.70 15.01
CA ARG A 8 -12.94 12.55 13.61
C ARG A 8 -13.40 13.82 12.91
N LEU A 9 -12.45 14.64 12.47
CA LEU A 9 -12.73 15.90 11.75
C LEU A 9 -13.54 15.66 10.48
N PHE A 10 -13.49 14.45 9.92
CA PHE A 10 -14.21 14.02 8.74
C PHE A 10 -14.74 12.60 8.88
N SER A 11 -15.88 12.32 8.27
CA SER A 11 -16.39 10.98 8.06
C SER A 11 -15.59 10.24 6.98
N LEU A 12 -15.68 8.90 6.93
CA LEU A 12 -14.98 8.12 5.89
C LEU A 12 -15.48 8.46 4.49
N GLU A 13 -16.77 8.77 4.34
CA GLU A 13 -17.37 9.16 3.05
C GLU A 13 -16.82 10.50 2.59
N GLU A 14 -16.81 11.52 3.46
CA GLU A 14 -16.20 12.82 3.15
C GLU A 14 -14.73 12.66 2.74
N ILE A 15 -13.96 11.80 3.42
CA ILE A 15 -12.55 11.58 3.07
C ILE A 15 -12.42 10.98 1.67
N LEU A 16 -13.31 10.07 1.28
CA LEU A 16 -13.29 9.42 -0.03
C LEU A 16 -13.79 10.34 -1.17
N GLU A 17 -14.58 11.35 -0.84
CA GLU A 17 -15.08 12.36 -1.80
C GLU A 17 -14.06 13.47 -2.11
N MET A 18 -13.04 13.66 -1.26
CA MET A 18 -11.96 14.61 -1.51
C MET A 18 -11.06 14.19 -2.68
N SER A 19 -10.18 15.09 -3.09
CA SER A 19 -9.17 14.77 -4.10
C SER A 19 -8.34 13.55 -3.64
N PRO A 20 -8.04 12.59 -4.54
CA PRO A 20 -7.36 11.35 -4.14
C PRO A 20 -6.03 11.58 -3.42
N ARG A 21 -5.30 12.64 -3.77
CA ARG A 21 -4.01 12.97 -3.14
C ARG A 21 -4.14 13.41 -1.70
N GLU A 22 -5.19 14.16 -1.38
CA GLU A 22 -5.44 14.65 -0.02
C GLU A 22 -6.03 13.55 0.87
N SER A 23 -6.75 12.59 0.27
CA SER A 23 -7.37 11.49 1.00
C SER A 23 -6.38 10.39 1.38
N TYR A 24 -5.35 10.10 0.56
CA TYR A 24 -4.36 9.06 0.88
C TYR A 24 -3.67 9.22 2.24
N PRO A 25 -3.04 10.36 2.58
CA PRO A 25 -2.38 10.49 3.88
C PRO A 25 -3.38 10.36 5.03
N LEU A 26 -4.60 10.92 4.90
CA LEU A 26 -5.64 10.81 5.92
C LEU A 26 -6.11 9.37 6.15
N LEU A 27 -6.09 8.53 5.12
CA LEU A 27 -6.48 7.12 5.20
C LEU A 27 -5.32 6.21 5.64
N LEU A 28 -4.10 6.54 5.22
CA LEU A 28 -2.92 5.68 5.39
C LEU A 28 -2.12 6.00 6.65
N ASP A 29 -2.04 7.26 7.08
CA ASP A 29 -1.29 7.67 8.29
C ASP A 29 -1.77 6.95 9.57
N PRO A 30 -3.09 6.77 9.80
CA PRO A 30 -3.55 6.04 10.98
C PRO A 30 -3.25 4.54 10.94
N LEU A 31 -2.89 4.01 9.77
CA LEU A 31 -2.71 2.58 9.56
C LEU A 31 -1.26 2.18 9.83
N ASP A 32 -1.01 1.53 10.98
CA ASP A 32 0.31 0.95 11.25
C ASP A 32 0.57 -0.25 10.31
N ILE A 33 1.36 -0.02 9.27
CA ILE A 33 1.78 -1.07 8.32
C ILE A 33 3.02 -1.85 8.77
N THR A 34 3.64 -1.49 9.90
CA THR A 34 4.80 -2.20 10.47
C THR A 34 4.58 -3.72 10.60
N PRO A 35 3.45 -4.23 11.12
CA PRO A 35 3.21 -5.67 11.18
C PRO A 35 3.18 -6.33 9.79
N LEU A 36 2.59 -5.67 8.79
CA LEU A 36 2.55 -6.18 7.41
C LEU A 36 3.96 -6.22 6.81
N LEU A 37 4.73 -5.15 7.02
CA LEU A 37 6.13 -5.07 6.60
C LEU A 37 6.97 -6.19 7.20
N ARG A 38 6.78 -6.52 8.48
CA ARG A 38 7.48 -7.62 9.15
C ARG A 38 7.14 -8.99 8.54
N VAL A 39 5.89 -9.22 8.16
CA VAL A 39 5.48 -10.49 7.54
C VAL A 39 6.07 -10.61 6.13
N VAL A 40 5.97 -9.54 5.34
CA VAL A 40 6.48 -9.50 3.97
C VAL A 40 8.02 -9.60 3.95
N SER A 41 8.70 -8.89 4.86
CA SER A 41 10.17 -8.89 4.93
C SER A 41 10.76 -10.21 5.40
N LYS A 42 10.14 -10.89 6.37
CA LYS A 42 10.59 -12.21 6.85
C LYS A 42 10.63 -13.26 5.73
N LYS A 43 9.64 -13.24 4.83
CA LYS A 43 9.59 -14.15 3.68
C LYS A 43 10.54 -13.70 2.57
N ALA A 44 10.75 -12.38 2.40
CA ALA A 44 11.74 -11.84 1.47
C ALA A 44 13.18 -12.23 1.85
N PHE A 45 13.47 -12.41 3.15
CA PHE A 45 14.77 -12.87 3.64
C PHE A 45 15.12 -14.30 3.19
N LEU A 46 14.13 -15.13 2.84
CA LEU A 46 14.33 -16.50 2.34
C LEU A 46 14.63 -16.55 0.82
N GLY A 47 14.71 -15.40 0.15
CA GLY A 47 15.07 -15.28 -1.27
C GLY A 47 16.20 -14.27 -1.49
N ALA A 48 16.64 -14.10 -2.75
CA ALA A 48 17.66 -13.12 -3.09
C ALA A 48 17.23 -11.70 -2.66
N PRO A 49 18.10 -10.91 -2.01
CA PRO A 49 17.77 -9.58 -1.53
C PRO A 49 17.34 -8.71 -2.70
N THR A 50 16.03 -8.49 -2.82
CA THR A 50 15.49 -7.63 -3.86
C THR A 50 15.43 -6.23 -3.27
N THR A 51 16.05 -5.26 -3.95
CA THR A 51 16.04 -3.82 -3.61
C THR A 51 14.67 -3.21 -3.90
N LEU A 52 13.62 -3.83 -3.38
CA LEU A 52 12.23 -3.41 -3.57
C LEU A 52 11.76 -2.67 -2.32
N ASN A 53 11.17 -1.52 -2.55
CA ASN A 53 10.53 -0.71 -1.52
C ASN A 53 9.18 -1.33 -1.13
N TYR A 54 9.18 -2.21 -0.12
CA TYR A 54 8.00 -2.97 0.30
C TYR A 54 6.90 -2.08 0.90
N SER A 55 7.25 -0.97 1.56
CA SER A 55 6.25 -0.03 2.08
C SER A 55 5.50 0.63 0.94
N ALA A 56 6.21 1.14 -0.07
CA ALA A 56 5.60 1.71 -1.26
C ALA A 56 4.73 0.70 -2.03
N MET A 57 5.12 -0.58 -2.05
CA MET A 57 4.29 -1.65 -2.61
C MET A 57 3.00 -1.90 -1.83
N ILE A 58 3.04 -1.84 -0.50
CA ILE A 58 1.85 -2.02 0.33
C ILE A 58 0.91 -0.82 0.15
N TYR A 59 1.44 0.40 0.17
CA TYR A 59 0.65 1.60 -0.08
C TYR A 59 0.03 1.62 -1.48
N SER A 60 0.76 1.20 -2.52
CA SER A 60 0.20 1.14 -3.88
C SER A 60 -0.95 0.12 -3.99
N LEU A 61 -0.95 -0.95 -3.18
CA LEU A 61 -2.07 -1.88 -3.09
C LEU A 61 -3.29 -1.27 -2.39
N PHE A 62 -3.09 -0.50 -1.31
CA PHE A 62 -4.18 0.21 -0.65
C PHE A 62 -4.79 1.28 -1.55
N ILE A 63 -3.95 2.11 -2.17
CA ILE A 63 -4.38 3.14 -3.12
C ILE A 63 -5.13 2.53 -4.29
N ARG A 64 -4.70 1.36 -4.80
CA ARG A 64 -5.45 0.61 -5.80
C ARG A 64 -6.88 0.28 -5.36
N VAL A 65 -7.08 -0.11 -4.10
CA VAL A 65 -8.43 -0.40 -3.56
C VAL A 65 -9.26 0.88 -3.47
N ILE A 66 -8.66 1.97 -3.01
CA ILE A 66 -9.30 3.30 -2.87
C ILE A 66 -9.75 3.82 -4.25
N GLU A 67 -8.84 3.85 -5.23
CA GLU A 67 -9.13 4.29 -6.60
C GLU A 67 -9.89 3.27 -7.45
N ARG A 68 -10.20 2.09 -6.89
CA ARG A 68 -10.89 0.99 -7.57
C ARG A 68 -10.20 0.53 -8.87
N ILE A 69 -8.87 0.48 -8.88
CA ILE A 69 -8.12 -0.06 -10.02
C ILE A 69 -8.32 -1.59 -10.08
N PRO A 70 -8.93 -2.13 -11.14
CA PRO A 70 -9.41 -3.52 -11.14
C PRO A 70 -8.26 -4.53 -11.10
N THR A 71 -7.17 -4.28 -11.82
CA THR A 71 -6.07 -5.25 -11.95
C THR A 71 -4.71 -4.70 -11.53
N ILE A 72 -3.81 -5.60 -11.11
CA ILE A 72 -2.41 -5.26 -10.83
C ILE A 72 -1.68 -4.76 -12.09
N LYS A 73 -2.09 -5.23 -13.26
CA LYS A 73 -1.54 -4.79 -14.55
C LYS A 73 -1.84 -3.31 -14.78
N ASP A 74 -3.06 -2.88 -14.49
CA ASP A 74 -3.48 -1.48 -14.63
C ASP A 74 -2.77 -0.58 -13.61
N LEU A 75 -2.62 -1.05 -12.36
CA LEU A 75 -1.82 -0.37 -11.34
C LEU A 75 -0.38 -0.15 -11.84
N ARG A 76 0.26 -1.19 -12.36
CA ARG A 76 1.63 -1.10 -12.86
C ARG A 76 1.74 -0.19 -14.08
N LYS A 77 0.73 -0.20 -14.97
CA LYS A 77 0.66 0.72 -16.11
C LYS A 77 0.59 2.17 -15.62
N ARG A 78 -0.23 2.44 -14.60
CA ARG A 78 -0.35 3.78 -13.99
C ARG A 78 0.94 4.23 -13.31
N LEU A 79 1.61 3.36 -12.55
CA LEU A 79 2.92 3.63 -11.94
C LEU A 79 4.03 3.96 -12.96
N LYS A 80 3.94 3.43 -14.18
CA LYS A 80 4.89 3.75 -15.26
C LYS A 80 4.55 5.06 -15.97
N ASN A 81 3.27 5.36 -16.12
CA ASN A 81 2.80 6.48 -16.93
C ASN A 81 2.72 7.79 -16.14
N SER A 82 2.41 7.72 -14.84
CA SER A 82 2.27 8.90 -13.98
C SER A 82 3.33 8.89 -12.89
N LEU A 83 4.22 9.87 -12.98
CA LEU A 83 5.26 10.11 -12.00
C LEU A 83 4.67 10.58 -10.66
N GLU A 84 3.59 11.36 -10.73
CA GLU A 84 2.88 11.88 -9.56
C GLU A 84 2.26 10.74 -8.75
N PHE A 85 1.52 9.84 -9.40
CA PHE A 85 0.92 8.67 -8.75
C PHE A 85 1.99 7.78 -8.08
N ARG A 86 3.17 7.72 -8.69
CA ARG A 86 4.29 6.96 -8.17
C ARG A 86 4.85 7.57 -6.89
N PHE A 87 4.93 8.91 -6.80
CA PHE A 87 5.28 9.60 -5.56
C PHE A 87 4.19 9.49 -4.49
N ASP A 88 2.91 9.57 -4.87
CA ASP A 88 1.78 9.41 -3.95
C ASP A 88 1.80 8.02 -3.28
N CYS A 89 2.28 6.99 -3.99
CA CYS A 89 2.49 5.65 -3.45
C CYS A 89 3.74 5.52 -2.55
N GLY A 90 4.59 6.55 -2.47
CA GLY A 90 5.84 6.52 -1.70
C GLY A 90 7.05 5.93 -2.41
N PHE A 91 7.01 5.76 -3.74
CA PHE A 91 8.19 5.34 -4.51
C PHE A 91 9.12 6.53 -4.78
N THR A 92 10.42 6.31 -4.65
CA THR A 92 11.45 7.28 -5.05
C THR A 92 11.72 7.17 -6.56
N MET A 93 12.31 8.22 -7.16
CA MET A 93 12.74 8.21 -8.56
C MET A 93 13.73 7.07 -8.89
N ALA A 94 14.59 6.71 -7.95
CA ALA A 94 15.56 5.64 -8.10
C ALA A 94 14.96 4.22 -7.97
N ASP A 95 13.76 4.09 -7.41
CA ASP A 95 13.16 2.78 -7.17
C ASP A 95 12.74 2.12 -8.51
N ALA A 96 12.90 0.81 -8.62
CA ALA A 96 12.37 0.09 -9.78
C ALA A 96 10.85 -0.11 -9.63
N VAL A 97 10.08 0.03 -10.71
CA VAL A 97 8.65 -0.33 -10.69
C VAL A 97 8.54 -1.84 -10.46
N PRO A 98 7.83 -2.30 -9.41
CA PRO A 98 7.73 -3.71 -9.10
C PRO A 98 7.08 -4.53 -10.22
N SER A 99 7.49 -5.79 -10.36
CA SER A 99 6.89 -6.73 -11.31
C SER A 99 5.51 -7.23 -10.81
N GLU A 100 4.72 -7.82 -11.71
CA GLU A 100 3.44 -8.46 -11.34
C GLU A 100 3.62 -9.62 -10.36
N SER A 101 4.72 -10.37 -10.50
CA SER A 101 5.04 -11.48 -9.60
C SER A 101 5.40 -11.00 -8.20
N SER A 102 6.04 -9.84 -8.06
CA SER A 102 6.29 -9.21 -6.76
C SER A 102 4.98 -8.84 -6.06
N TYR A 103 4.00 -8.29 -6.79
CA TYR A 103 2.67 -8.02 -6.24
C TYR A 103 1.91 -9.30 -5.88
N SER A 104 1.97 -10.33 -6.72
CA SER A 104 1.26 -11.59 -6.49
C SER A 104 1.74 -12.31 -5.23
N LYS A 105 3.06 -12.30 -4.96
CA LYS A 105 3.63 -12.83 -3.71
C LYS A 105 3.04 -12.14 -2.48
N ASN A 106 2.88 -10.82 -2.53
CA ASN A 106 2.31 -10.03 -1.43
C ASN A 106 0.78 -10.16 -1.34
N GLN A 107 0.07 -10.26 -2.47
CA GLN A 107 -1.38 -10.41 -2.51
C GLN A 107 -1.84 -11.79 -2.01
N TRP A 108 -1.04 -12.84 -2.24
CA TRP A 108 -1.32 -14.19 -1.72
C TRP A 108 -1.35 -14.21 -0.19
N PHE A 109 -0.54 -13.39 0.48
CA PHE A 109 -0.60 -13.23 1.95
C PHE A 109 -1.90 -12.59 2.44
N PHE A 110 -2.44 -11.60 1.73
CA PHE A 110 -3.72 -10.97 2.10
C PHE A 110 -4.91 -11.93 1.92
N CYS A 111 -4.87 -12.83 0.93
CA CYS A 111 -5.97 -13.78 0.69
C CYS A 111 -5.84 -15.10 1.48
N PHE A 112 -4.62 -15.56 1.79
CA PHE A 112 -4.38 -16.80 2.56
C PHE A 112 -3.80 -16.50 3.95
N GLY A 113 -4.48 -15.63 4.70
CA GLY A 113 -4.28 -15.51 6.13
C GLY A 113 -4.89 -16.68 6.91
N LYS A 114 -4.40 -17.92 6.71
CA LYS A 114 -4.63 -19.02 7.68
C LYS A 114 -3.45 -20.00 7.75
N ASN A 115 -3.12 -20.30 9.00
CA ASN A 115 -2.27 -21.38 9.51
C ASN A 115 -0.76 -21.12 9.49
N SER A 116 -0.27 -20.40 10.50
CA SER A 116 0.85 -20.94 11.26
C SER A 116 0.42 -21.04 12.71
N LYS A 117 0.27 -22.28 13.18
CA LYS A 117 0.52 -22.63 14.58
C LYS A 117 1.98 -22.30 14.92
#